data_AF-A0A6J5Y416-F1
#
_entry.id   AF-A0A6J5Y416-F1
#
_cell.length_a   1.000
_cell.length_b   1.000
_cell.length_c   1.000
_cell.angle_alpha   90.00
_cell.angle_beta   90.00
_cell.angle_gamma   90.00
#
_symmetry.space_group_name_H-M   'P 1'
#
loop_
_entity.id
_entity.type
_entity.pdbx_description
1 polymer ?
#
loop_
_entity_poly.entity_id
_entity_poly.type
_entity_poly.pdbx_seq_one_letter_code
_entity_poly.pdbx_strand_id
1 'polypeptide(L)' 'MDYTCSGKTWIGYDNTQSITTKFSYASGKGLVGYFAWNVGLDFNWTLSQAGSFIRLGSLGTDNFSCQKIM' A
#
# COMPACT_ATOMS: atom_id res chain seq x y z
N MET A 1 4.94 -4.19 8.00
CA MET A 1 6.10 -3.29 8.10
C MET A 1 7.32 -4.18 8.14
N ASP A 2 8.42 -3.74 7.54
CA ASP A 2 9.67 -4.50 7.52
C ASP A 2 10.84 -3.59 7.87
N TYR A 3 11.98 -4.17 8.17
CA TYR A 3 13.18 -3.41 8.47
C TYR A 3 14.45 -4.18 8.12
N THR A 4 15.54 -3.45 7.93
CA THR A 4 16.87 -4.03 7.75
C THR A 4 17.90 -3.27 8.57
N CYS A 5 18.98 -3.95 8.93
CA CYS A 5 20.07 -3.41 9.72
C CYS A 5 21.41 -3.62 9.02
N SER A 6 22.29 -2.63 9.06
CA SER A 6 23.69 -2.78 8.68
C SER A 6 24.57 -1.99 9.65
N GLY A 7 25.39 -2.70 10.42
CA GLY A 7 26.18 -2.10 11.51
C GLY A 7 25.29 -1.39 12.54
N LYS A 8 25.46 -0.07 12.66
CA LYS A 8 24.67 0.79 13.56
C LYS A 8 23.47 1.46 12.87
N THR A 9 23.25 1.18 11.59
CA THR A 9 22.17 1.76 10.80
C THR A 9 20.97 0.84 10.77
N TRP A 10 19.79 1.40 11.01
CA TRP A 10 18.50 0.72 10.92
C TRP A 10 17.61 1.46 9.92
N ILE A 11 16.96 0.73 9.01
CA ILE A 11 16.04 1.27 8.01
C ILE A 11 14.73 0.52 8.11
N GLY A 12 13.67 1.22 8.51
CA GLY A 12 12.29 0.73 8.45
C GLY A 12 11.63 1.16 7.14
N TYR A 13 10.87 0.25 6.54
CA TYR A 13 10.20 0.50 5.27
C TYR A 13 8.88 -0.29 5.14
N ASP A 14 8.07 0.15 4.20
CA ASP A 14 6.88 -0.57 3.77
C ASP A 14 7.24 -1.58 2.68
N ASN A 15 6.78 -2.82 2.86
CA ASN A 15 6.76 -3.84 1.83
C ASN A 15 5.32 -4.13 1.40
N THR A 16 5.14 -4.98 0.39
CA THR A 16 3.81 -5.37 -0.13
C THR A 16 2.86 -5.83 0.97
N GLN A 17 3.33 -6.67 1.89
CA GLN A 17 2.53 -7.15 3.03
C GLN A 17 2.04 -5.99 3.91
N SER A 18 2.90 -5.01 4.19
CA SER A 18 2.56 -3.82 4.98
C SER A 18 1.46 -3.01 4.32
N ILE A 19 1.60 -2.77 3.02
CA ILE A 19 0.66 -1.98 2.24
C ILE A 19 -0.69 -2.67 2.19
N THR A 20 -0.72 -3.97 1.91
CA THR A 20 -1.95 -4.76 1.90
C THR A 20 -2.65 -4.75 3.27
N THR A 21 -1.91 -4.90 4.37
CA THR A 21 -2.48 -4.82 5.73
C THR A 21 -3.06 -3.44 6.03
N LYS A 22 -2.35 -2.36 5.69
CA LYS A 22 -2.82 -0.98 5.88
C LYS A 22 -4.06 -0.69 5.04
N PHE A 23 -4.09 -1.17 3.81
CA PHE A 23 -5.25 -1.05 2.93
C PHE A 23 -6.47 -1.78 3.51
N SER A 24 -6.33 -3.04 3.92
CA SER A 24 -7.41 -3.80 4.58
C SER A 24 -7.91 -3.11 5.84
N TYR A 25 -7.02 -2.52 6.64
CA TYR A 25 -7.40 -1.72 7.80
C TYR A 25 -8.22 -0.49 7.42
N ALA A 26 -7.76 0.30 6.44
CA ALA A 26 -8.45 1.49 5.96
C ALA A 26 -9.84 1.15 5.40
N SER A 27 -9.93 0.11 4.57
CA SER A 27 -11.18 -0.41 4.02
C SER A 27 -12.13 -0.87 5.13
N GLY A 28 -11.63 -1.63 6.13
CA GLY A 28 -12.42 -2.05 7.29
C GLY A 28 -12.89 -0.89 8.19
N LYS A 29 -12.32 0.30 8.03
CA LYS A 29 -12.75 1.54 8.70
C LYS A 29 -13.66 2.42 7.83
N GLY A 30 -14.02 1.98 6.62
CA GLY A 30 -14.83 2.76 5.68
C GLY A 30 -14.06 3.93 5.05
N LEU A 31 -12.73 3.92 5.08
CA LEU A 31 -11.93 4.91 4.38
C LEU A 31 -11.88 4.57 2.89
N VAL A 32 -11.99 5.60 2.04
CA VAL A 32 -12.22 5.45 0.60
C VAL A 32 -10.94 5.40 -0.25
N GLY A 33 -9.76 5.34 0.38
CA GLY A 33 -8.49 5.31 -0.34
C GLY A 33 -7.28 5.49 0.57
N TYR A 34 -6.12 5.68 -0.08
CA TYR A 34 -4.84 5.91 0.57
C TYR A 34 -4.03 6.96 -0.22
N PHE A 35 -3.09 7.60 0.45
CA PHE A 35 -2.16 8.56 -0.13
C PHE A 35 -0.74 7.98 -0.10
N ALA A 36 -0.02 8.08 -1.23
CA ALA A 36 1.33 7.55 -1.38
C ALA A 36 2.33 8.68 -1.63
N TRP A 37 3.36 8.81 -0.78
CA TRP A 37 4.44 9.77 -0.94
C TRP A 37 5.82 9.08 -0.92
N ASN A 38 6.65 9.19 -1.96
CA ASN A 38 6.27 9.55 -3.32
C ASN A 38 6.37 8.34 -4.24
N VAL A 39 5.52 8.33 -5.25
CA VAL A 39 5.42 7.20 -6.17
C VAL A 39 6.70 7.05 -7.02
N GLY A 40 7.51 8.11 -7.11
CA GLY A 40 8.83 8.06 -7.77
C GLY A 40 9.84 7.12 -7.09
N LEU A 41 9.62 6.73 -5.83
CA LEU A 41 10.45 5.78 -5.09
C LEU A 41 9.86 4.37 -5.03
N ASP A 42 8.75 4.11 -5.73
CA ASP A 42 8.12 2.80 -5.80
C ASP A 42 8.67 1.98 -6.97
N PHE A 43 9.57 1.04 -6.66
CA PHE A 43 10.20 0.19 -7.66
C PHE A 43 9.14 -0.66 -8.40
N ASN A 44 9.06 -0.48 -9.71
CA ASN A 44 8.10 -1.15 -10.59
C ASN A 44 6.64 -1.01 -10.15
N TRP A 45 6.29 0.07 -9.45
CA TRP A 45 4.93 0.30 -8.93
C TRP A 45 4.44 -0.83 -8.01
N THR A 46 5.36 -1.58 -7.40
CA THR A 46 5.05 -2.81 -6.67
C THR A 46 4.17 -2.52 -5.46
N LEU A 47 4.48 -1.46 -4.72
CA LEU A 47 3.72 -1.07 -3.53
C LEU A 47 2.37 -0.46 -3.92
N SER A 48 2.36 0.37 -4.96
CA SER A 48 1.14 1.00 -5.49
C SER A 48 0.15 -0.05 -6.00
N GLN A 49 0.62 -1.08 -6.69
CA GLN A 49 -0.22 -2.18 -7.15
C GLN A 49 -0.75 -3.01 -5.98
N ALA A 50 0.07 -3.27 -4.95
CA ALA A 50 -0.35 -4.01 -3.76
C ALA A 50 -1.48 -3.31 -2.98
N GLY A 51 -1.55 -1.98 -3.03
CA GLY A 51 -2.66 -1.20 -2.47
C GLY A 51 -3.90 -1.11 -3.37
N SER A 52 -3.76 -1.41 -4.67
CA SER A 52 -4.85 -1.34 -5.64
C SER A 52 -5.66 -2.63 -5.78
N PHE A 53 -5.09 -3.78 -5.38
CA PHE A 53 -5.63 -5.09 -5.71
C PHE A 53 -5.85 -5.94 -4.45
N ILE A 54 -7.04 -5.85 -3.87
CA ILE A 54 -7.63 -6.97 -3.14
C ILE A 54 -8.91 -7.35 -3.86
N ARG A 55 -8.94 -8.59 -4.38
CA ARG A 55 -10.19 -9.22 -4.85
C ARG A 55 -11.12 -9.33 -3.65
N LEU A 56 -12.12 -8.46 -3.58
CA LEU A 56 -13.28 -8.68 -2.75
C LEU A 56 -14.02 -9.89 -3.30
N GLY A 57 -14.00 -11.00 -2.56
CA GLY A 57 -14.98 -12.04 -2.76
C GLY A 57 -16.37 -11.44 -2.50
N SER A 58 -17.20 -11.43 -3.55
CA SER A 58 -18.67 -11.37 -3.59
C SER A 58 -19.46 -10.04 -3.60
N LEU A 59 -18.90 -8.84 -3.54
CA LEU A 59 -19.70 -7.62 -3.72
C LEU A 59 -18.96 -6.54 -4.50
N GLY A 60 -19.53 -6.15 -5.65
CA GLY A 60 -19.41 -4.82 -6.25
C GLY A 60 -18.05 -4.45 -6.83
N THR A 61 -18.05 -4.00 -8.08
CA THR A 61 -16.92 -3.33 -8.73
C THR A 61 -16.73 -1.94 -8.13
N ASP A 62 -16.17 -1.86 -6.93
CA ASP A 62 -15.89 -0.59 -6.28
C ASP A 62 -14.43 -0.25 -6.60
N ASN A 63 -14.26 0.59 -7.63
CA ASN A 63 -12.97 1.08 -8.11
C ASN A 63 -12.28 1.94 -7.03
N PHE A 64 -11.60 1.31 -6.06
CA PHE A 64 -10.66 1.99 -5.18
C PHE A 64 -9.36 2.27 -5.96
N SER A 65 -9.43 3.24 -6.87
CA SER A 65 -8.27 3.77 -7.57
C SER A 65 -7.46 4.60 -6.60
N CYS A 66 -6.20 4.20 -6.37
CA CYS A 66 -5.19 5.15 -5.95
C CYS A 66 -5.08 6.20 -7.06
N GLN A 67 -5.70 7.37 -6.88
CA GLN A 67 -5.43 8.47 -7.77
C GLN A 67 -3.96 8.81 -7.61
N LYS A 68 -3.21 8.56 -8.68
CA LYS A 68 -1.80 8.88 -8.84
C LYS A 68 -1.68 10.41 -8.87
N ILE A 69 -1.74 11.03 -7.70
CA ILE A 69 -1.47 12.45 -7.54
C ILE A 69 0.05 12.57 -7.63
N MET A 70 0.51 13.18 -8.74
CA MET A 70 1.88 13.62 -8.94
C MET A 70 2.19 14.77 -7.99
#